data_AF-A0A154MA94-F1
#
_entry.id   AF-A0A154MA94-F1
#
_cell.length_a   1.000
_cell.length_b   1.000
_cell.length_c   1.000
_cell.angle_alpha   90.00
_cell.angle_beta   90.00
_cell.angle_gamma   90.00
#
_symmetry.space_group_name_H-M   'P 1'
#
loop_
_entity.id
_entity.type
_entity.pdbx_description
1 polymer ?
#
loop_
_entity_poly.entity_id
_entity_poly.type
_entity_poly.pdbx_seq_one_letter_code
_entity_poly.pdbx_strand_id
1 'polypeptide(L)'
;MVASAKETKLSRRAKDRLHHIHARAGIRQEGLGRALGPELRAIWGIPEDAEPERVREIVLLRLNRVLGRFADPLMPEIVWTAYNLGVDPADGESGMVGRLRGLVGRGQVAVSERTCTRRFYEFLASVKNSLDGFQEDLTGEDFRLASQWLTRNVRPDREELASPSALPEVPREPVSPVLRTFLERTVWGPADPAGAPLPARLGTHGDWFCVFTDERLLTEYRAATGAGWPRIHRRTGREVVAAAAGRAVATGVLVNPRPIRGSGIDAALPLSPDSVARLTVRR
;
A
#
# COMPACT_ATOMS: atom_id res chain seq x y z
N MET A 1 -32.04 11.58 15.14
CA MET A 1 -31.48 11.81 16.49
C MET A 1 -30.61 10.61 16.84
N VAL A 2 -29.29 10.72 16.68
CA VAL A 2 -28.37 9.65 17.10
C VAL A 2 -28.02 9.91 18.56
N ALA A 3 -28.27 8.93 19.43
CA ALA A 3 -27.95 9.03 20.85
C ALA A 3 -26.46 9.26 21.04
N SER A 4 -26.09 10.37 21.68
CA SER A 4 -24.72 10.66 22.08
C SER A 4 -24.32 9.64 23.15
N ALA A 5 -23.44 8.70 22.78
CA ALA A 5 -22.88 7.75 23.74
C ALA A 5 -22.15 8.53 24.84
N LYS A 6 -22.50 8.30 26.11
CA LYS A 6 -21.86 8.97 27.25
C LYS A 6 -20.37 8.64 27.26
N GLU A 7 -19.52 9.67 27.25
CA GLU A 7 -18.06 9.54 27.36
C GLU A 7 -17.68 8.73 28.62
N THR A 8 -16.92 7.65 28.43
CA THR A 8 -16.44 6.80 29.52
C THR A 8 -15.14 7.35 30.13
N LYS A 9 -14.87 7.04 31.40
CA LYS A 9 -13.60 7.40 32.08
C LYS A 9 -12.37 6.86 31.33
N LEU A 10 -12.51 5.69 30.70
CA LEU A 10 -11.48 5.05 29.88
C LEU A 10 -11.22 5.83 28.58
N SER A 11 -12.27 6.24 27.88
CA SER A 11 -12.17 7.08 26.67
C SER A 11 -11.50 8.43 26.96
N ARG A 12 -11.88 9.10 28.07
CA ARG A 12 -11.26 10.38 28.45
C ARG A 12 -9.74 10.28 28.60
N ARG A 13 -9.26 9.26 29.32
CA ARG A 13 -7.82 9.02 29.50
C ARG A 13 -7.13 8.68 28.18
N ALA A 14 -7.78 7.92 27.30
CA ALA A 14 -7.25 7.62 25.98
C ALA A 14 -7.14 8.87 25.08
N LYS A 15 -8.12 9.78 25.13
CA LYS A 15 -8.12 11.05 24.38
C LYS A 15 -6.96 11.96 24.79
N ASP A 16 -6.60 11.98 26.07
CA ASP A 16 -5.45 12.74 26.57
C ASP A 16 -4.13 12.21 26.00
N ARG A 17 -4.06 10.90 25.71
CA ARG A 17 -2.85 10.25 25.19
C ARG A 17 -2.56 10.53 23.72
N LEU A 18 -3.58 10.87 22.92
CA LEU A 18 -3.42 11.11 21.48
C LEU A 18 -2.41 12.22 21.14
N HIS A 19 -2.29 13.25 21.99
CA HIS A 19 -1.33 14.34 21.81
C HIS A 19 0.14 13.88 21.87
N HIS A 20 0.41 12.74 22.50
CA HIS A 20 1.77 12.20 22.60
C HIS A 20 2.20 11.45 21.33
N ILE A 21 1.28 11.11 20.43
CA ILE A 21 1.60 10.36 19.21
C ILE A 21 2.37 11.24 18.22
N HIS A 22 1.97 12.50 18.04
CA HIS A 22 2.65 13.44 17.14
C HIS A 22 3.80 14.20 17.82
N ALA A 23 4.08 13.93 19.10
CA ALA A 23 5.20 14.52 19.81
C ALA A 23 6.53 13.92 19.32
N ARG A 24 7.64 14.67 19.50
CA ARG A 24 9.00 14.23 19.10
C ARG A 24 9.00 13.69 17.67
N ALA A 25 9.50 12.47 17.44
CA ALA A 25 9.58 11.77 16.17
C ALA A 25 8.25 11.21 15.65
N GLY A 26 7.10 11.62 16.18
CA GLY A 26 5.79 11.20 15.70
C GLY A 26 5.55 9.70 15.91
N ILE A 27 5.03 9.01 14.90
CA ILE A 27 4.84 7.56 14.94
C ILE A 27 6.17 6.79 14.96
N ARG A 28 7.29 7.43 14.62
CA ARG A 28 8.61 6.77 14.61
C ARG A 28 9.29 6.77 15.98
N GLN A 29 8.73 7.41 17.00
CA GLN A 29 9.33 7.44 18.34
C GLN A 29 9.51 6.01 18.91
N GLU A 30 10.64 5.74 19.55
CA GLU A 30 10.95 4.42 20.13
C GLU A 30 9.97 4.01 21.23
N GLY A 31 9.53 4.98 22.04
CA GLY A 31 8.63 4.76 23.17
C GLY A 31 7.13 4.83 22.84
N LEU A 32 6.72 4.65 21.58
CA LEU A 32 5.33 4.89 21.15
C LEU A 32 4.32 4.07 21.97
N GLY A 33 4.57 2.77 22.18
CA GLY A 33 3.67 1.92 22.97
C GLY A 33 3.44 2.44 24.40
N ARG A 34 4.48 2.94 25.06
CA ARG A 34 4.36 3.58 26.38
C ARG A 34 3.62 4.91 26.31
N ALA A 35 3.86 5.70 25.26
CA ALA A 35 3.22 7.00 25.06
C ALA A 35 1.69 6.90 24.87
N LEU A 36 1.21 5.82 24.25
CA LEU A 36 -0.23 5.55 24.08
C LEU A 36 -0.92 5.28 25.42
N GLY A 37 -0.22 4.69 26.39
CA GLY A 37 -0.82 4.25 27.65
C GLY A 37 -1.79 3.07 27.50
N PRO A 38 -2.19 2.43 28.61
CA PRO A 38 -2.98 1.20 28.58
C PRO A 38 -4.39 1.43 28.04
N GLU A 39 -5.01 2.58 28.33
CA GLU A 39 -6.39 2.86 27.90
C GLU A 39 -6.51 2.98 26.37
N LEU A 40 -5.61 3.72 25.71
CA LEU A 40 -5.66 3.88 24.25
C LEU A 40 -5.26 2.58 23.53
N ARG A 41 -4.30 1.84 24.09
CA ARG A 41 -3.92 0.52 23.57
C ARG A 41 -5.10 -0.45 23.60
N ALA A 42 -5.84 -0.49 24.70
CA ALA A 42 -7.03 -1.32 24.83
C ALA A 42 -8.10 -0.96 23.79
N ILE A 43 -8.42 0.33 23.61
CA ILE A 43 -9.41 0.76 22.61
C ILE A 43 -8.98 0.37 21.20
N TRP A 44 -7.71 0.57 20.85
CA TRP A 44 -7.22 0.28 19.50
C TRP A 44 -6.89 -1.19 19.23
N GLY A 45 -6.99 -2.06 20.23
CA GLY A 45 -6.67 -3.48 20.12
C GLY A 45 -5.18 -3.75 19.97
N ILE A 46 -4.33 -2.99 20.67
CA ILE A 46 -2.88 -3.18 20.70
C ILE A 46 -2.54 -4.14 21.85
N PRO A 47 -2.01 -5.35 21.56
CA PRO A 47 -1.56 -6.30 22.58
C PRO A 47 -0.52 -5.69 23.53
N GLU A 48 -0.48 -6.13 24.78
CA GLU A 48 0.45 -5.61 25.80
C GLU A 48 1.92 -5.89 25.45
N ASP A 49 2.16 -7.01 24.80
CA ASP A 49 3.43 -7.55 24.31
C ASP A 49 3.72 -7.23 22.84
N ALA A 50 2.92 -6.36 22.21
CA ALA A 50 3.12 -6.01 20.81
C ALA A 50 4.50 -5.37 20.56
N GLU A 51 5.22 -5.92 19.58
CA GLU A 51 6.50 -5.39 19.11
C GLU A 51 6.36 -3.93 18.63
N PRO A 52 7.41 -3.08 18.77
CA PRO A 52 7.36 -1.67 18.41
C PRO A 52 6.82 -1.41 17.00
N GLU A 53 7.21 -2.21 16.00
CA GLU A 53 6.76 -2.11 14.62
C GLU A 53 5.25 -2.35 14.52
N ARG A 54 4.72 -3.38 15.20
CA ARG A 54 3.29 -3.68 15.21
C ARG A 54 2.49 -2.55 15.84
N VAL A 55 3.00 -1.92 16.90
CA VAL A 55 2.37 -0.75 17.51
C VAL A 55 2.26 0.40 16.49
N ARG A 56 3.34 0.67 15.73
CA ARG A 56 3.34 1.73 14.70
C ARG A 56 2.35 1.44 13.59
N GLU A 57 2.28 0.20 13.12
CA GLU A 57 1.31 -0.25 12.11
C GLU A 57 -0.13 -0.01 12.57
N ILE A 58 -0.48 -0.46 13.78
CA ILE A 58 -1.83 -0.27 14.33
C ILE A 58 -2.17 1.22 14.44
N VAL A 59 -1.26 2.04 14.98
CA VAL A 59 -1.47 3.48 15.10
C VAL A 59 -1.67 4.12 13.73
N LEU A 60 -0.82 3.80 12.76
CA LEU A 60 -0.96 4.29 11.39
C LEU A 60 -2.34 3.94 10.84
N LEU A 61 -2.75 2.68 10.89
CA LEU A 61 -4.02 2.21 10.34
C LEU A 61 -5.23 2.86 11.02
N ARG A 62 -5.20 3.02 12.36
CA ARG A 62 -6.26 3.70 13.12
C ARG A 62 -6.39 5.17 12.72
N LEU A 63 -5.28 5.87 12.56
CA LEU A 63 -5.27 7.25 12.07
C LEU A 63 -5.73 7.33 10.61
N ASN A 64 -5.31 6.38 9.77
CA ASN A 64 -5.66 6.28 8.35
C ASN A 64 -7.17 6.19 8.14
N ARG A 65 -7.86 5.36 8.93
CA ARG A 65 -9.33 5.21 8.88
C ARG A 65 -10.08 6.47 9.24
N VAL A 66 -9.55 7.29 10.17
CA VAL A 66 -10.15 8.59 10.49
C VAL A 66 -9.86 9.60 9.37
N LEU A 67 -8.67 9.55 8.80
CA LEU A 67 -8.24 10.46 7.73
C LEU A 67 -9.08 10.27 6.46
N GLY A 68 -9.47 9.04 6.13
CA GLY A 68 -10.34 8.72 5.00
C GLY A 68 -11.70 9.42 5.02
N ARG A 69 -12.12 9.98 6.17
CA ARG A 69 -13.37 10.75 6.30
C ARG A 69 -13.24 12.20 5.81
N PHE A 70 -12.03 12.67 5.54
CA PHE A 70 -11.77 14.05 5.13
C PHE A 70 -11.72 14.19 3.61
N ALA A 71 -12.64 14.98 3.07
CA ALA A 71 -12.71 15.29 1.63
C ALA A 71 -11.66 16.31 1.15
N ASP A 72 -10.94 16.97 2.06
CA ASP A 72 -9.89 17.92 1.71
C ASP A 72 -8.59 17.21 1.28
N PRO A 73 -8.10 17.41 0.03
CA PRO A 73 -6.89 16.77 -0.50
C PRO A 73 -5.61 17.14 0.24
N LEU A 74 -5.59 18.24 0.99
CA LEU A 74 -4.42 18.66 1.76
C LEU A 74 -4.32 17.96 3.12
N MET A 75 -5.39 17.29 3.57
CA MET A 75 -5.40 16.65 4.88
C MET A 75 -4.37 15.52 5.01
N PRO A 76 -4.21 14.60 4.04
CA PRO A 76 -3.15 13.58 4.11
C PRO A 76 -1.76 14.18 4.22
N GLU A 77 -1.47 15.21 3.42
CA GLU A 77 -0.18 15.91 3.44
C GLU A 77 0.13 16.50 4.83
N ILE A 78 -0.84 17.20 5.41
CA ILE A 78 -0.71 17.83 6.73
C ILE A 78 -0.58 16.78 7.84
N VAL A 79 -1.47 15.78 7.83
CA VAL A 79 -1.55 14.77 8.91
C VAL A 79 -0.30 13.89 8.92
N TRP A 80 0.12 13.34 7.77
CA TRP A 80 1.28 12.47 7.74
C TRP A 80 2.58 13.22 8.02
N THR A 81 2.69 14.48 7.59
CA THR A 81 3.79 15.34 8.01
C THR A 81 3.82 15.55 9.52
N ALA A 82 2.66 15.86 10.12
CA ALA A 82 2.56 16.06 11.57
C ALA A 82 2.93 14.79 12.36
N TYR A 83 2.66 13.61 11.81
CA TYR A 83 3.00 12.30 12.40
C TYR A 83 4.37 11.74 11.99
N ASN A 84 5.18 12.49 11.23
CA ASN A 84 6.52 12.10 10.80
C ASN A 84 6.56 10.89 9.84
N LEU A 85 5.64 10.87 8.87
CA LEU A 85 5.58 9.87 7.79
C LEU A 85 5.69 10.53 6.42
N GLY A 86 6.60 10.03 5.57
CA GLY A 86 6.92 10.67 4.29
C GLY A 86 7.53 12.05 4.47
N VAL A 87 8.33 12.22 5.52
CA VAL A 87 9.08 13.44 5.83
C VAL A 87 10.57 13.15 5.64
N ASP A 88 11.31 14.18 5.26
CA ASP A 88 12.78 14.16 5.20
C ASP A 88 13.34 13.76 6.59
N PRO A 89 14.27 12.78 6.66
CA PRO A 89 14.93 12.40 7.90
C PRO A 89 15.51 13.57 8.71
N ALA A 90 15.97 14.64 8.05
CA ALA A 90 16.50 15.84 8.70
C ALA A 90 15.45 16.59 9.55
N ASP A 91 14.17 16.47 9.21
CA ASP A 91 13.06 17.07 9.97
C ASP A 91 12.54 16.12 11.07
N GLY A 92 13.06 14.89 11.14
CA GLY A 92 12.52 13.81 11.98
C GLY A 92 12.54 14.11 13.48
N GLU A 93 13.46 14.96 13.95
CA GLU A 93 13.56 15.38 15.36
C GLU A 93 12.70 16.60 15.70
N SER A 94 12.26 17.35 14.68
CA SER A 94 11.43 18.53 14.89
C SER A 94 10.07 18.14 15.45
N GLY A 95 9.51 18.93 16.39
CA GLY A 95 8.12 18.74 16.82
C GLY A 95 7.12 18.96 15.67
N MET A 96 5.86 18.57 15.88
CA MET A 96 4.78 18.68 14.88
C MET A 96 4.71 20.06 14.19
N VAL A 97 4.78 21.17 14.95
CA VAL A 97 4.76 22.53 14.39
C VAL A 97 5.98 22.79 13.50
N GLY A 98 7.17 22.32 13.91
CA GLY A 98 8.39 22.47 13.11
C GLY A 98 8.30 21.72 11.78
N ARG A 99 7.77 20.50 11.78
CA ARG A 99 7.53 19.73 10.55
C ARG A 99 6.51 20.42 9.62
N LEU A 100 5.42 20.95 10.17
CA LEU A 100 4.44 21.70 9.39
C LEU A 100 5.02 23.02 8.83
N ARG A 101 5.89 23.68 9.58
CA ARG A 101 6.63 24.85 9.08
C ARG A 101 7.54 24.47 7.91
N GLY A 102 8.25 23.35 7.99
CA GLY A 102 9.08 22.83 6.91
C GLY A 102 8.28 22.53 5.64
N LEU A 103 7.12 21.89 5.77
CA LEU A 103 6.18 21.62 4.67
C LEU A 103 5.77 22.90 3.92
N VAL A 104 5.44 23.96 4.67
CA VAL A 104 5.05 25.27 4.11
C VAL A 104 6.25 26.00 3.52
N GLY A 105 7.38 26.03 4.24
CA GLY A 105 8.60 26.73 3.82
C GLY A 105 9.20 26.18 2.52
N ARG A 106 8.97 24.89 2.23
CA ARG A 106 9.35 24.24 0.96
C ARG A 106 8.31 24.36 -0.16
N GLY A 107 7.19 25.03 0.08
CA GLY A 107 6.12 25.20 -0.91
C GLY A 107 5.37 23.91 -1.27
N GLN A 108 5.44 22.87 -0.44
CA GLN A 108 4.77 21.59 -0.69
C GLN A 108 3.24 21.70 -0.54
N VAL A 109 2.77 22.72 0.18
CA VAL A 109 1.36 23.08 0.30
C VAL A 109 1.18 24.59 0.14
N ALA A 110 0.12 25.01 -0.54
CA ALA A 110 -0.19 26.42 -0.80
C ALA A 110 -1.03 27.07 0.34
N VAL A 111 -0.67 26.81 1.60
CA VAL A 111 -1.36 27.36 2.79
C VAL A 111 -0.37 27.71 3.89
N SER A 112 -0.78 28.58 4.83
CA SER A 112 0.07 29.00 5.96
C SER A 112 0.27 27.90 7.02
N GLU A 113 1.35 28.00 7.81
CA GLU A 113 1.61 27.13 8.98
C GLU A 113 0.40 27.11 9.95
N ARG A 114 -0.20 28.28 10.18
CA ARG A 114 -1.39 28.44 11.03
C ARG A 114 -2.58 27.65 10.49
N THR A 115 -2.77 27.66 9.18
CA THR A 115 -3.83 26.88 8.51
C THR A 115 -3.56 25.38 8.62
N CYS A 116 -2.33 24.93 8.38
CA CYS A 116 -1.95 23.53 8.56
C CYS A 116 -2.20 23.05 9.99
N THR A 117 -1.78 23.84 10.98
CA THR A 117 -1.93 23.52 12.40
C THR A 117 -3.40 23.43 12.80
N ARG A 118 -4.23 24.38 12.37
CA ARG A 118 -5.68 24.34 12.62
C ARG A 118 -6.32 23.07 12.05
N ARG A 119 -6.02 22.73 10.79
CA ARG A 119 -6.53 21.53 10.12
C ARG A 119 -6.07 20.24 10.78
N PHE A 120 -4.83 20.19 11.26
CA PHE A 120 -4.34 19.06 12.05
C PHE A 120 -5.15 18.88 13.35
N TYR A 121 -5.46 19.96 14.07
CA TYR A 121 -6.27 19.86 15.28
C TYR A 121 -7.73 19.49 15.01
N GLU A 122 -8.29 19.87 13.85
CA GLU A 122 -9.59 19.36 13.39
C GLU A 122 -9.56 17.84 13.18
N PHE A 123 -8.51 17.32 12.54
CA PHE A 123 -8.29 15.88 12.44
C PHE A 123 -8.16 15.22 13.82
N LEU A 124 -7.36 15.78 14.72
CA LEU A 124 -7.17 15.23 16.06
C LEU A 124 -8.49 15.18 16.86
N ALA A 125 -9.37 16.18 16.70
CA ALA A 125 -10.70 16.16 17.29
C ALA A 125 -11.55 15.01 16.72
N SER A 126 -11.48 14.75 15.41
CA SER A 126 -12.15 13.59 14.80
C SER A 126 -11.61 12.25 15.30
N VAL A 127 -10.30 12.13 15.56
CA VAL A 127 -9.71 10.93 16.19
C VAL A 127 -10.22 10.76 17.61
N LYS A 128 -10.30 11.83 18.39
CA LYS A 128 -10.88 11.78 19.74
C LYS A 128 -12.30 11.26 19.72
N ASN A 129 -13.13 11.76 18.80
CA ASN A 129 -14.51 11.34 18.65
C ASN A 129 -14.63 9.88 18.18
N SER A 130 -13.67 9.36 17.42
CA SER A 130 -13.71 7.97 16.97
C SER A 130 -13.46 6.97 18.09
N LEU A 131 -12.78 7.35 19.18
CA LEU A 131 -12.51 6.47 20.33
C LEU A 131 -13.77 6.05 21.10
N ASP A 132 -14.84 6.84 21.02
CA ASP A 132 -16.12 6.54 21.67
C ASP A 132 -16.97 5.54 20.86
N GLY A 133 -16.56 5.25 19.62
CA GLY A 133 -17.28 4.39 18.69
C GLY A 133 -16.67 2.99 18.55
N PHE A 134 -17.37 2.15 17.78
CA PHE A 134 -16.86 0.84 17.38
C PHE A 134 -15.55 0.96 16.60
N GLN A 135 -14.58 0.12 16.92
CA GLN A 135 -13.31 0.01 16.22
C GLN A 135 -13.36 -1.21 15.31
N GLU A 136 -13.41 -0.99 14.00
CA GLU A 136 -13.34 -2.07 13.01
C GLU A 136 -12.09 -2.93 13.18
N ASP A 137 -12.18 -4.22 12.89
CA ASP A 137 -11.03 -5.12 12.96
C ASP A 137 -9.98 -4.77 11.91
N LEU A 138 -8.71 -5.00 12.25
CA LEU A 138 -7.58 -4.83 11.32
C LEU A 138 -7.27 -6.17 10.68
N THR A 139 -7.18 -6.19 9.35
CA THR A 139 -6.97 -7.40 8.56
C THR A 139 -5.48 -7.66 8.29
N GLY A 140 -5.13 -8.88 7.86
CA GLY A 140 -3.75 -9.19 7.44
C GLY A 140 -3.26 -8.30 6.27
N GLU A 141 -4.16 -7.86 5.40
CA GLU A 141 -3.84 -6.94 4.32
C GLU A 141 -3.53 -5.53 4.82
N ASP A 142 -4.28 -5.04 5.80
CA ASP A 142 -4.02 -3.75 6.44
C ASP A 142 -2.57 -3.70 6.98
N PHE A 143 -2.15 -4.76 7.66
CA PHE A 143 -0.79 -4.87 8.20
C PHE A 143 0.27 -4.94 7.10
N ARG A 144 0.00 -5.66 6.01
CA ARG A 144 0.91 -5.74 4.86
C ARG A 144 1.16 -4.36 4.25
N LEU A 145 0.10 -3.56 4.07
CA LEU A 145 0.19 -2.20 3.53
C LEU A 145 0.90 -1.25 4.51
N ALA A 146 0.50 -1.29 5.79
CA ALA A 146 1.12 -0.45 6.82
C ALA A 146 2.63 -0.69 6.94
N SER A 147 3.05 -1.96 6.88
CA SER A 147 4.46 -2.34 6.89
C SER A 147 5.22 -1.72 5.71
N GLN A 148 4.66 -1.80 4.50
CA GLN A 148 5.27 -1.22 3.30
C GLN A 148 5.43 0.30 3.39
N TRP A 149 4.41 1.02 3.84
CA TRP A 149 4.47 2.48 4.00
C TRP A 149 5.51 2.89 5.04
N LEU A 150 5.58 2.20 6.18
CA LEU A 150 6.54 2.48 7.25
C LEU A 150 7.99 2.23 6.81
N THR A 151 8.26 1.07 6.20
CA THR A 151 9.60 0.69 5.73
C THR A 151 10.11 1.63 4.65
N ARG A 152 9.26 2.00 3.69
CA ARG A 152 9.64 2.90 2.60
C ARG A 152 9.59 4.38 2.99
N ASN A 153 9.07 4.70 4.17
CA ASN A 153 8.76 6.07 4.59
C ASN A 153 7.89 6.80 3.54
N VAL A 154 6.82 6.15 3.10
CA VAL A 154 5.88 6.68 2.10
C VAL A 154 4.54 6.94 2.78
N ARG A 155 3.80 7.94 2.29
CA ARG A 155 2.45 8.27 2.78
C ARG A 155 1.42 7.34 2.12
N PRO A 156 0.38 6.93 2.83
CA PRO A 156 -0.76 6.23 2.23
C PRO A 156 -1.39 7.06 1.09
N ASP A 157 -1.60 6.45 -0.07
CA ASP A 157 -2.21 7.10 -1.22
C ASP A 157 -3.73 7.25 -1.04
N ARG A 158 -4.30 8.32 -1.61
CA ARG A 158 -5.71 8.66 -1.42
C ARG A 158 -6.71 7.67 -2.02
N GLU A 159 -6.29 6.94 -3.05
CA GLU A 159 -7.08 5.86 -3.65
C GLU A 159 -7.09 4.61 -2.75
N GLU A 160 -6.04 4.40 -1.95
CA GLU A 160 -5.96 3.37 -0.90
C GLU A 160 -6.71 3.81 0.39
N LEU A 161 -6.96 5.11 0.57
CA LEU A 161 -7.61 5.72 1.74
C LEU A 161 -9.14 5.66 1.75
N ALA A 162 -9.79 5.38 0.61
CA ALA A 162 -11.23 5.60 0.42
C ALA A 162 -12.14 4.43 0.81
N SER A 163 -11.64 3.29 1.32
CA SER A 163 -12.52 2.17 1.72
C SER A 163 -11.93 1.23 2.77
N PRO A 164 -12.33 1.37 4.05
CA PRO A 164 -12.16 0.32 5.05
C PRO A 164 -13.43 -0.51 5.34
N SER A 165 -14.64 -0.05 4.95
CA SER A 165 -15.88 -0.75 5.34
C SER A 165 -17.12 -0.33 4.53
N ALA A 166 -17.09 -0.59 3.23
CA ALA A 166 -18.30 -0.88 2.49
C ALA A 166 -18.06 -2.21 1.80
N LEU A 167 -18.79 -3.25 2.20
CA LEU A 167 -19.08 -4.33 1.27
C LEU A 167 -20.00 -3.74 0.20
N PRO A 168 -19.61 -3.69 -1.07
CA PRO A 168 -20.50 -4.22 -2.07
C PRO A 168 -20.35 -5.75 -2.06
N GLU A 169 -21.46 -6.47 -2.30
CA GLU A 169 -21.38 -7.80 -2.91
C GLU A 169 -20.23 -7.80 -3.90
N VAL A 170 -19.25 -8.72 -3.78
CA VAL A 170 -18.03 -8.77 -4.61
C VAL A 170 -18.34 -8.25 -6.03
N PRO A 171 -18.06 -6.97 -6.34
CA PRO A 171 -18.17 -6.52 -7.70
C PRO A 171 -16.95 -7.15 -8.32
N ARG A 172 -17.19 -8.04 -9.27
CA ARG A 172 -16.21 -8.47 -10.26
C ARG A 172 -15.41 -7.23 -10.67
N GLU A 173 -14.24 -7.04 -10.09
CA GLU A 173 -13.32 -5.95 -10.39
C GLU A 173 -13.23 -5.91 -11.93
N PRO A 174 -13.64 -4.84 -12.62
CA PRO A 174 -13.46 -4.80 -14.05
C PRO A 174 -11.97 -4.89 -14.28
N VAL A 175 -11.54 -6.02 -14.86
CA VAL A 175 -10.18 -6.23 -15.33
C VAL A 175 -9.76 -4.92 -15.98
N SER A 176 -8.71 -4.27 -15.45
CA SER A 176 -8.21 -2.98 -15.98
C SER A 176 -8.26 -3.03 -17.51
N PRO A 177 -8.75 -2.00 -18.23
CA PRO A 177 -8.90 -2.06 -19.68
C PRO A 177 -7.65 -2.58 -20.41
N VAL A 178 -6.47 -2.27 -19.87
CA VAL A 178 -5.16 -2.77 -20.33
C VAL A 178 -5.01 -4.28 -20.10
N LEU A 179 -5.40 -4.76 -18.92
CA LEU A 179 -5.39 -6.17 -18.55
C LEU A 179 -6.46 -6.98 -19.31
N ARG A 180 -7.64 -6.41 -19.57
CA ARG A 180 -8.70 -7.05 -20.39
C ARG A 180 -8.20 -7.23 -21.82
N THR A 181 -7.60 -6.18 -22.36
CA THR A 181 -6.94 -6.21 -23.67
C THR A 181 -5.83 -7.26 -23.70
N PHE A 182 -5.00 -7.36 -22.65
CA PHE A 182 -3.97 -8.40 -22.56
C PHE A 182 -4.55 -9.82 -22.57
N LEU A 183 -5.56 -10.08 -21.73
CA LEU A 183 -6.17 -11.41 -21.60
C LEU A 183 -6.71 -11.94 -22.93
N GLU A 184 -7.25 -11.05 -23.77
CA GLU A 184 -7.84 -11.38 -25.08
C GLU A 184 -6.82 -11.36 -26.23
N ARG A 185 -5.66 -10.75 -26.01
CA ARG A 185 -4.63 -10.60 -27.03
C ARG A 185 -3.78 -11.87 -27.17
N THR A 186 -3.42 -12.19 -28.41
CA THR A 186 -2.38 -13.19 -28.69
C THR A 186 -1.02 -12.59 -28.34
N VAL A 187 -0.26 -13.31 -27.52
CA VAL A 187 1.07 -12.95 -27.07
C VAL A 187 2.07 -14.05 -27.45
N TRP A 188 3.32 -13.64 -27.60
CA TRP A 188 4.45 -14.51 -27.94
C TRP A 188 5.28 -14.72 -26.68
N GLY A 189 5.65 -15.96 -26.38
CA GLY A 189 6.48 -16.26 -25.22
C GLY A 189 7.36 -17.49 -25.44
N PRO A 190 8.43 -17.63 -24.65
CA PRO A 190 9.30 -18.79 -24.72
C PRO A 190 8.54 -20.04 -24.27
N ALA A 191 8.81 -21.14 -24.95
CA ALA A 191 8.23 -22.43 -24.66
C ALA A 191 9.26 -23.54 -24.74
N ASP A 192 9.01 -24.61 -23.99
CA ASP A 192 9.78 -25.84 -24.06
C ASP A 192 9.46 -26.64 -25.34
N PRO A 193 10.16 -27.76 -25.62
CA PRO A 193 9.87 -28.60 -26.77
C PRO A 193 8.44 -29.17 -26.79
N ALA A 194 7.81 -29.37 -25.63
CA ALA A 194 6.42 -29.83 -25.51
C ALA A 194 5.39 -28.72 -25.72
N GLY A 195 5.83 -27.46 -25.83
CA GLY A 195 4.97 -26.30 -26.00
C GLY A 195 4.37 -25.79 -24.69
N ALA A 196 5.00 -26.04 -23.53
CA ALA A 196 4.66 -25.39 -22.26
C ALA A 196 5.46 -24.08 -22.06
N PRO A 197 4.92 -23.04 -21.39
CA PRO A 197 5.66 -21.79 -21.18
C PRO A 197 6.89 -21.99 -20.28
N LEU A 198 8.01 -21.39 -20.66
CA LEU A 198 9.26 -21.44 -19.89
C LEU A 198 9.36 -20.28 -18.89
N PRO A 199 9.56 -20.54 -17.59
CA PRO A 199 9.79 -19.50 -16.60
C PRO A 199 11.22 -18.95 -16.66
N ALA A 200 11.33 -17.63 -16.51
CA ALA A 200 12.56 -16.95 -16.17
C ALA A 200 12.61 -16.76 -14.64
N ARG A 201 13.72 -17.14 -14.01
CA ARG A 201 13.93 -16.95 -12.58
C ARG A 201 14.56 -15.58 -12.32
N LEU A 202 13.84 -14.70 -11.62
CA LEU A 202 14.24 -13.32 -11.35
C LEU A 202 14.75 -13.16 -9.91
N GLY A 203 15.77 -13.93 -9.53
CA GLY A 203 16.39 -13.84 -8.21
C GLY A 203 15.37 -13.95 -7.06
N THR A 204 15.32 -12.94 -6.20
CA THR A 204 14.40 -12.86 -5.04
C THR A 204 12.92 -12.70 -5.42
N HIS A 205 12.61 -12.38 -6.68
CA HIS A 205 11.23 -12.23 -7.17
C HIS A 205 10.60 -13.52 -7.67
N GLY A 206 11.33 -14.64 -7.65
CA GLY A 206 10.80 -15.95 -8.02
C GLY A 206 10.68 -16.17 -9.54
N ASP A 207 9.74 -17.03 -9.93
CA ASP A 207 9.57 -17.48 -11.32
C ASP A 207 8.57 -16.56 -12.06
N TRP A 208 8.90 -16.20 -13.30
CA TRP A 208 8.07 -15.32 -14.14
C TRP A 208 8.02 -15.79 -15.60
N PHE A 209 6.84 -15.73 -16.21
CA PHE A 209 6.70 -15.90 -17.65
C PHE A 209 6.91 -14.58 -18.37
N CYS A 210 7.88 -14.52 -19.28
CA CYS A 210 8.07 -13.38 -20.16
C CYS A 210 7.20 -13.53 -21.41
N VAL A 211 6.30 -12.59 -21.64
CA VAL A 211 5.45 -12.57 -22.84
C VAL A 211 5.49 -11.21 -23.52
N PHE A 212 5.33 -11.23 -24.84
CA PHE A 212 5.43 -10.06 -25.70
C PHE A 212 4.14 -9.90 -26.47
N THR A 213 3.65 -8.67 -26.67
CA THR A 213 2.43 -8.38 -27.43
C THR A 213 2.67 -8.19 -28.92
N ASP A 214 3.93 -8.33 -29.35
CA ASP A 214 4.41 -8.21 -30.72
C ASP A 214 5.68 -9.07 -30.89
N GLU A 215 5.80 -9.77 -32.02
CA GLU A 215 6.97 -10.58 -32.38
C GLU A 215 8.25 -9.77 -32.51
N ARG A 216 8.14 -8.49 -32.92
CA ARG A 216 9.27 -7.57 -33.00
C ARG A 216 9.88 -7.32 -31.63
N LEU A 217 9.05 -7.10 -30.60
CA LEU A 217 9.51 -6.84 -29.23
C LEU A 217 10.22 -8.07 -28.65
N LEU A 218 9.73 -9.27 -28.96
CA LEU A 218 10.39 -10.51 -28.58
C LEU A 218 11.77 -10.62 -29.23
N THR A 219 11.85 -10.33 -30.53
CA THR A 219 13.09 -10.41 -31.31
C THR A 219 14.13 -9.41 -30.79
N GLU A 220 13.72 -8.17 -30.53
CA GLU A 220 14.56 -7.13 -29.93
C GLU A 220 15.07 -7.53 -28.54
N TYR A 221 14.17 -8.02 -27.69
CA TYR A 221 14.54 -8.49 -26.35
C TYR A 221 15.54 -9.64 -26.42
N ARG A 222 15.30 -10.62 -27.30
CA ARG A 222 16.17 -11.78 -27.48
C ARG A 222 17.55 -11.36 -27.98
N ALA A 223 17.62 -10.47 -28.97
CA ALA A 223 18.87 -9.96 -29.51
C ALA A 223 19.69 -9.22 -28.44
N ALA A 224 19.02 -8.40 -27.61
CA ALA A 224 19.68 -7.61 -26.58
C ALA A 224 20.11 -8.42 -25.33
N THR A 225 19.37 -9.48 -24.97
CA THR A 225 19.65 -10.30 -23.78
C THR A 225 20.45 -11.57 -24.07
N GLY A 226 20.54 -11.99 -25.33
CA GLY A 226 21.15 -13.27 -25.72
C GLY A 226 20.30 -14.49 -25.31
N ALA A 227 19.00 -14.32 -25.08
CA ALA A 227 18.15 -15.39 -24.55
C ALA A 227 18.10 -16.63 -25.49
N GLY A 228 18.54 -17.77 -24.97
CA GLY A 228 18.64 -19.06 -25.68
C GLY A 228 17.33 -19.86 -25.73
N TRP A 229 16.19 -19.21 -25.99
CA TRP A 229 14.90 -19.90 -25.96
C TRP A 229 14.77 -20.93 -27.10
N PRO A 230 14.44 -22.20 -26.79
CA PRO A 230 14.42 -23.28 -27.78
C PRO A 230 13.24 -23.16 -28.75
N ARG A 231 12.07 -22.70 -28.26
CA ARG A 231 10.88 -22.43 -29.07
C ARG A 231 10.15 -21.19 -28.60
N ILE A 232 9.43 -20.57 -29.52
CA ILE A 232 8.46 -19.51 -29.24
C ILE A 232 7.08 -20.04 -29.56
N HIS A 233 6.10 -19.79 -28.68
CA HIS A 233 4.72 -20.18 -28.90
C HIS A 233 3.79 -18.98 -28.78
N ARG A 234 2.70 -19.02 -29.55
CA ARG A 234 1.63 -18.01 -29.51
C ARG A 234 0.53 -18.54 -28.61
N ARG A 235 0.10 -17.73 -27.64
CA ARG A 235 -0.98 -18.05 -26.69
C ARG A 235 -1.80 -16.80 -26.45
N THR A 236 -3.04 -16.95 -26.04
CA THR A 236 -3.82 -15.84 -25.48
C THR A 236 -3.27 -15.46 -24.11
N GLY A 237 -3.45 -14.20 -23.69
CA GLY A 237 -3.11 -13.79 -22.32
C GLY A 237 -3.80 -14.67 -21.26
N ARG A 238 -5.04 -15.14 -21.52
CA ARG A 238 -5.76 -16.10 -20.67
C ARG A 238 -5.03 -17.43 -20.51
N GLU A 239 -4.54 -18.02 -21.60
CA GLU A 239 -3.80 -19.28 -21.56
C GLU A 239 -2.49 -19.15 -20.80
N VAL A 240 -1.81 -18.00 -20.93
CA VAL A 240 -0.58 -17.71 -20.18
C VAL A 240 -0.86 -17.61 -18.69
N VAL A 241 -1.92 -16.88 -18.30
CA VAL A 241 -2.32 -16.75 -16.89
C VAL A 241 -2.75 -18.09 -16.31
N ALA A 242 -3.53 -18.88 -17.04
CA ALA A 242 -3.93 -20.22 -16.62
C ALA A 242 -2.71 -21.15 -16.42
N ALA A 243 -1.75 -21.10 -17.34
CA ALA A 243 -0.52 -21.87 -17.22
C ALA A 243 0.35 -21.42 -16.03
N ALA A 244 0.34 -20.13 -15.69
CA ALA A 244 1.09 -19.60 -14.54
C ALA A 244 0.45 -20.01 -13.20
N ALA A 245 -0.88 -19.95 -13.11
CA ALA A 245 -1.62 -20.37 -11.93
C ALA A 245 -1.55 -21.89 -11.68
N GLY A 246 -1.43 -22.69 -12.73
CA GLY A 246 -1.31 -24.15 -12.64
C GLY A 246 0.05 -24.66 -12.16
N ARG A 247 1.02 -23.78 -11.88
CA ARG A 247 2.34 -24.18 -11.38
C ARG A 247 2.33 -24.36 -9.87
N ALA A 248 3.09 -25.35 -9.40
CA ALA A 248 3.31 -25.57 -7.97
C ALA A 248 4.08 -24.42 -7.27
N VAL A 249 4.88 -23.67 -8.05
CA VAL A 249 5.61 -22.48 -7.57
C VAL A 249 4.84 -21.24 -7.99
N ALA A 250 4.64 -20.30 -7.06
CA ALA A 250 4.02 -19.01 -7.31
C ALA A 250 4.75 -18.29 -8.47
N THR A 251 4.08 -18.19 -9.62
CA THR A 251 4.67 -17.72 -10.88
C THR A 251 3.93 -16.48 -11.39
N GLY A 252 4.67 -15.41 -11.68
CA GLY A 252 4.13 -14.18 -12.25
C GLY A 252 4.19 -14.16 -13.79
N VAL A 253 3.66 -13.11 -14.41
CA VAL A 253 3.77 -12.85 -15.86
C VAL A 253 4.31 -11.44 -16.09
N LEU A 254 5.37 -11.31 -16.88
CA LEU A 254 5.90 -10.03 -17.35
C LEU A 254 5.46 -9.80 -18.79
N VAL A 255 4.68 -8.73 -19.02
CA VAL A 255 4.26 -8.34 -20.36
C VAL A 255 5.19 -7.26 -20.90
N ASN A 256 5.78 -7.50 -22.07
CA ASN A 256 6.74 -6.65 -22.76
C ASN A 256 7.93 -6.20 -21.88
N PRO A 257 8.69 -7.14 -21.28
CA PRO A 257 9.88 -6.77 -20.53
C PRO A 257 10.89 -6.04 -21.44
N ARG A 258 11.52 -4.98 -20.93
CA ARG A 258 12.60 -4.26 -21.62
C ARG A 258 13.96 -4.89 -21.34
N PRO A 259 14.90 -4.88 -22.29
CA PRO A 259 16.21 -5.53 -22.13
C PRO A 259 17.25 -4.68 -21.36
N ILE A 260 16.83 -3.70 -20.55
CA ILE A 260 17.75 -2.78 -19.84
C ILE A 260 18.13 -3.36 -18.47
N ARG A 261 19.43 -3.55 -18.22
CA ARG A 261 19.91 -3.96 -16.88
C ARG A 261 19.68 -2.82 -15.88
N GLY A 262 19.07 -3.13 -14.74
CA GLY A 262 18.85 -2.18 -13.64
C GLY A 262 17.51 -1.45 -13.63
N SER A 263 16.62 -1.68 -14.61
CA SER A 263 15.29 -1.05 -14.65
C SER A 263 14.19 -1.79 -13.88
N GLY A 264 14.52 -2.90 -13.21
CA GLY A 264 13.59 -3.69 -12.39
C GLY A 264 12.40 -4.30 -13.17
N ILE A 265 11.48 -4.89 -12.41
CA ILE A 265 10.18 -5.41 -12.88
C ILE A 265 9.26 -4.26 -13.37
N ASP A 266 9.57 -3.03 -12.98
CA ASP A 266 8.79 -1.81 -13.22
C ASP A 266 8.87 -1.28 -14.66
N ALA A 267 9.79 -1.82 -15.47
CA ALA A 267 9.90 -1.50 -16.90
C ALA A 267 9.02 -2.39 -17.81
N ALA A 268 8.21 -3.27 -17.21
CA ALA A 268 7.21 -4.13 -17.85
C ALA A 268 5.82 -3.83 -17.26
N LEU A 269 4.77 -4.45 -17.79
CA LEU A 269 3.52 -4.60 -17.02
C LEU A 269 3.59 -5.92 -16.25
N PRO A 270 3.82 -5.89 -14.92
CA PRO A 270 3.90 -7.10 -14.13
C PRO A 270 2.53 -7.58 -13.67
N LEU A 271 2.25 -8.85 -13.89
CA LEU A 271 1.18 -9.59 -13.22
C LEU A 271 1.84 -10.46 -12.16
N SER A 272 1.81 -10.01 -10.91
CA SER A 272 2.32 -10.78 -9.78
C SER A 272 1.62 -12.14 -9.65
N PRO A 273 2.21 -13.12 -8.95
CA PRO A 273 1.55 -14.39 -8.66
C PRO A 273 0.14 -14.24 -8.07
N ASP A 274 -0.07 -13.27 -7.18
CA ASP A 274 -1.39 -12.97 -6.61
C ASP A 274 -2.39 -12.46 -7.66
N SER A 275 -1.92 -11.61 -8.58
CA SER A 275 -2.74 -11.13 -9.71
C SER A 275 -3.07 -12.26 -10.68
N VAL A 276 -2.15 -13.18 -10.93
CA VAL A 276 -2.39 -14.41 -11.71
C VAL A 276 -3.47 -15.26 -11.05
N ALA A 277 -3.35 -15.54 -9.75
CA ALA A 277 -4.32 -16.34 -9.00
C ALA A 277 -5.74 -15.73 -9.03
N ARG A 278 -5.85 -14.41 -8.83
CA ARG A 278 -7.12 -13.66 -8.90
C ARG A 278 -7.79 -13.72 -10.27
N LEU A 279 -7.00 -13.81 -11.35
CA LEU A 279 -7.52 -13.86 -12.72
C LEU A 279 -8.05 -15.24 -13.10
N THR A 280 -7.59 -16.32 -12.46
CA THR A 280 -8.05 -17.70 -12.71
C THR A 280 -9.27 -18.12 -11.90
N VAL A 281 -9.54 -17.49 -10.77
CA VAL A 281 -10.74 -17.74 -9.94
C VAL A 281 -12.03 -17.19 -10.59
N ARG A 282 -11.91 -16.39 -11.67
CA ARG A 282 -13.03 -15.75 -12.38
C ARG A 282 -13.65 -16.60 -13.50
N ARG A 283 -13.56 -17.94 -13.44
CA ARG A 283 -14.30 -18.83 -14.36
C ARG A 283 -15.70 -19.12 -13.83
#